data_AF-A0A7V7MMI9-F1
#
_entry.id   AF-A0A7V7MMI9-F1
#
_cell.length_a   1.000
_cell.length_b   1.000
_cell.length_c   1.000
_cell.angle_alpha   90.00
_cell.angle_beta   90.00
_cell.angle_gamma   90.00
#
_symmetry.space_group_name_H-M   'P 1'
#
loop_
_entity.id
_entity.type
_entity.pdbx_description
1 polymer ?
#
loop_
_entity_poly.entity_id
_entity_poly.type
_entity_poly.pdbx_seq_one_letter_code
_entity_poly.pdbx_strand_id
1 'polypeptide(L)'
;MKLLVQQACRDVFGHWALAGAVLWLLLAARLGAEAELGTGQLGDYLALVSWLGVFLLYRSADLVYRRRQQGWPMEDRLRDRRGWRLPLAEWLGPSLWWLALLLVALIPPWAPGFQPEPEAMSSHRFAAVHSRFSTEEVPAEGFPQVQLPQVQEWELDAGQPLPPGGLALLPFHWPTPPDQEGATLGLFQDQDGRQEAVAPGRLLSWPMGEKASASGRLQLQWRPHGVGEGTTAPQLQSPYARFRVPRLGRDSLPWLLLGQWLFFLPAFAFAQLLSRHLQVRAGFAFLLALALTSLAAWRPGPEVWLPDSPVAWVAQILLKLKAALPRIDGLLATGPDFHLVWARFDPLQLLAWLASGLLALVLSVRPWRQAP
;
A
#
# COMPACT_ATOMS: atom_id res chain seq x y z
N MET A 1 2.73 -9.55 35.65
CA MET A 1 2.74 -9.08 34.25
C MET A 1 4.02 -9.53 33.54
N LYS A 2 5.21 -9.12 33.98
CA LYS A 2 6.51 -9.51 33.37
C LYS A 2 6.63 -11.02 33.09
N LEU A 3 6.36 -11.86 34.08
CA LEU A 3 6.39 -13.33 33.92
C LEU A 3 5.36 -13.84 32.89
N LEU A 4 4.19 -13.19 32.77
CA LEU A 4 3.16 -13.57 31.80
C LEU A 4 3.59 -13.31 30.37
N VAL A 5 4.16 -12.11 30.16
CA VAL A 5 4.68 -11.70 28.86
C VAL A 5 5.85 -12.60 28.48
N GLN A 6 6.78 -12.88 29.40
CA GLN A 6 7.90 -13.79 29.15
C GLN A 6 7.43 -15.21 28.77
N GLN A 7 6.45 -15.76 29.48
CA GLN A 7 5.90 -17.08 29.16
C GLN A 7 5.14 -17.06 27.83
N ALA A 8 4.31 -16.05 27.57
CA ALA A 8 3.64 -15.90 26.28
C ALA A 8 4.64 -15.79 25.14
N CYS A 9 5.72 -15.01 25.29
CA CYS A 9 6.82 -14.95 24.34
C CYS A 9 7.43 -16.33 24.08
N ARG A 10 7.69 -17.13 25.12
CA ARG A 10 8.29 -18.47 25.01
C ARG A 10 7.35 -19.50 24.36
N ASP A 11 6.04 -19.39 24.61
CA ASP A 11 5.06 -20.32 24.07
C ASP A 11 4.76 -20.01 22.58
N VAL A 12 4.74 -18.72 22.22
CA VAL A 12 4.62 -18.26 20.83
C VAL A 12 5.85 -18.69 20.03
N PHE A 13 7.05 -18.37 20.54
CA PHE A 13 8.35 -18.69 19.95
C PHE A 13 9.11 -19.69 20.80
N GLY A 14 9.04 -20.98 20.42
CA GLY A 14 10.00 -21.96 20.93
C GLY A 14 11.42 -21.62 20.47
N HIS A 15 12.45 -22.16 21.14
CA HIS A 15 13.86 -21.91 20.79
C HIS A 15 14.17 -22.22 19.31
N TRP A 16 13.58 -23.28 18.75
CA TRP A 16 13.73 -23.65 17.34
C TRP A 16 13.04 -22.69 16.37
N ALA A 17 11.92 -22.08 16.79
CA ALA A 17 11.21 -21.11 15.97
C ALA A 17 12.03 -19.82 15.82
N LEU A 18 12.79 -19.42 16.84
CA LEU A 18 13.69 -18.27 16.76
C LEU A 18 14.81 -18.51 15.74
N ALA A 19 15.48 -19.66 15.82
CA ALA A 19 16.51 -20.03 14.85
C ALA A 19 15.95 -20.10 13.42
N GLY A 20 14.76 -20.69 13.25
CA GLY A 20 14.06 -20.72 11.97
C GLY A 20 13.67 -19.33 11.45
N ALA A 21 13.22 -18.42 12.31
CA ALA A 21 12.89 -17.05 11.93
C ALA A 21 14.14 -16.25 11.51
N VAL A 22 15.25 -16.42 12.22
CA VAL A 22 16.54 -15.82 11.83
C VAL A 22 17.00 -16.37 10.47
N LEU A 23 16.95 -17.69 10.28
CA LEU A 23 17.27 -18.32 9.00
C LEU A 23 16.35 -17.82 7.88
N TRP A 24 15.05 -17.65 8.17
CA TRP A 24 14.09 -17.12 7.21
C TRP A 24 14.38 -15.67 6.83
N LEU A 25 14.73 -14.81 7.78
CA LEU A 25 15.14 -13.44 7.48
C LEU A 25 16.43 -13.41 6.63
N LEU A 26 17.39 -14.31 6.90
CA LEU A 26 18.60 -14.44 6.07
C LEU A 26 18.25 -14.88 4.65
N LEU A 27 17.33 -15.85 4.50
CA LEU A 27 16.85 -16.31 3.21
C LEU A 27 16.07 -15.20 2.49
N ALA A 28 15.19 -14.49 3.18
CA ALA A 28 14.43 -13.36 2.66
C ALA A 28 15.36 -12.26 2.15
N ALA A 29 16.42 -11.97 2.89
CA ALA A 29 17.38 -10.95 2.53
C ALA A 29 18.24 -11.37 1.32
N ARG A 30 18.59 -12.67 1.22
CA ARG A 30 19.28 -13.23 0.06
C ARG A 30 18.40 -13.22 -1.19
N LEU A 31 17.20 -13.77 -1.10
CA LEU A 31 16.25 -13.83 -2.21
C LEU A 31 15.83 -12.43 -2.67
N GLY A 32 15.58 -11.50 -1.74
CA GLY A 32 15.23 -10.12 -2.08
C GLY A 32 16.38 -9.29 -2.67
N ALA A 33 17.64 -9.73 -2.51
CA ALA A 33 18.81 -9.07 -3.07
C ALA A 33 19.31 -9.73 -4.37
N GLU A 34 18.75 -10.88 -4.77
CA GLU A 34 19.23 -11.66 -5.91
C GLU A 34 18.58 -11.16 -7.21
N ALA A 35 19.36 -10.44 -8.02
CA ALA A 35 18.88 -9.85 -9.27
C ALA A 35 18.39 -10.89 -10.30
N GLU A 36 18.92 -12.12 -10.26
CA GLU A 36 18.61 -13.20 -11.22
C GLU A 36 17.34 -13.99 -10.88
N LEU A 37 17.02 -14.14 -9.58
CA LEU A 37 15.90 -14.98 -9.10
C LEU A 37 14.73 -14.17 -8.54
N GLY A 38 14.91 -12.88 -8.23
CA GLY A 38 13.87 -12.05 -7.61
C GLY A 38 14.22 -10.57 -7.59
N THR A 39 14.15 -9.93 -8.76
CA THR A 39 14.01 -8.48 -9.06
C THR A 39 14.90 -7.42 -8.35
N GLY A 40 15.70 -7.77 -7.34
CA GLY A 40 16.49 -6.82 -6.54
C GLY A 40 15.65 -5.78 -5.79
N GLN A 41 14.35 -6.05 -5.55
CA GLN A 41 13.41 -5.05 -5.03
C GLN A 41 13.17 -5.20 -3.53
N LEU A 42 13.19 -4.05 -2.84
CA LEU A 42 12.84 -3.92 -1.43
C LEU A 42 11.41 -4.44 -1.11
N GLY A 43 10.51 -4.47 -2.10
CA GLY A 43 9.16 -5.03 -1.96
C GLY A 43 9.14 -6.55 -1.72
N ASP A 44 9.94 -7.31 -2.46
CA ASP A 44 10.03 -8.77 -2.32
C ASP A 44 10.57 -9.15 -0.94
N TYR A 45 11.60 -8.44 -0.48
CA TYR A 45 12.12 -8.59 0.88
C TYR A 45 11.04 -8.36 1.94
N LEU A 46 10.30 -7.25 1.83
CA LEU A 46 9.24 -6.92 2.78
C LEU A 46 8.10 -7.95 2.76
N ALA A 47 7.80 -8.53 1.60
CA ALA A 47 6.80 -9.58 1.46
C ALA A 47 7.25 -10.85 2.18
N LEU A 48 8.50 -11.25 1.97
CA LEU A 48 9.11 -12.39 2.67
C LEU A 48 9.18 -12.15 4.18
N VAL A 49 9.51 -10.95 4.64
CA VAL A 49 9.48 -10.58 6.07
C VAL A 49 8.05 -10.70 6.64
N SER A 50 7.03 -10.28 5.88
CA SER A 50 5.63 -10.31 6.34
C SER A 50 5.12 -11.72 6.68
N TRP A 51 5.68 -12.76 6.05
CA TRP A 51 5.36 -14.16 6.38
C TRP A 51 5.66 -14.52 7.84
N LEU A 52 6.65 -13.90 8.47
CA LEU A 52 6.91 -14.09 9.89
C LEU A 52 5.80 -13.47 10.76
N GLY A 53 5.24 -12.33 10.34
CA GLY A 53 4.05 -11.74 10.97
C GLY A 53 2.82 -12.64 10.84
N VAL A 54 2.61 -13.24 9.65
CA VAL A 54 1.54 -14.21 9.40
C VAL A 54 1.72 -15.46 10.26
N PHE A 55 2.93 -16.00 10.35
CA PHE A 55 3.25 -17.14 11.22
C PHE A 55 2.99 -16.81 12.68
N LEU A 56 3.44 -15.64 13.15
CA LEU A 56 3.17 -15.15 14.50
C LEU A 56 1.68 -15.02 14.80
N LEU A 57 0.89 -14.59 13.82
CA LEU A 57 -0.55 -14.44 13.96
C LEU A 57 -1.19 -15.80 14.20
N TYR A 58 -0.84 -16.81 13.40
CA TYR A 58 -1.28 -18.18 13.62
C TYR A 58 -0.86 -18.72 14.99
N ARG A 59 0.41 -18.54 15.38
CA ARG A 59 0.92 -18.98 16.69
C ARG A 59 0.19 -18.32 17.85
N SER A 60 -0.19 -17.06 17.71
CA SER A 60 -0.96 -16.33 18.72
C SER A 60 -2.38 -16.89 18.89
N ALA A 61 -3.09 -17.16 17.79
CA ALA A 61 -4.41 -17.78 17.82
C ALA A 61 -4.36 -19.18 18.44
N ASP A 62 -3.35 -19.97 18.06
CA ASP A 62 -3.14 -21.32 18.57
C ASP A 62 -2.80 -21.34 20.06
N LEU A 63 -1.96 -20.40 20.54
CA LEU A 63 -1.68 -20.25 21.97
C LEU A 63 -2.97 -20.04 22.78
N VAL A 64 -3.80 -19.09 22.35
CA VAL A 64 -5.06 -18.73 23.02
C VAL A 64 -6.01 -19.92 23.03
N TYR A 65 -6.14 -20.61 21.89
CA TYR A 65 -7.00 -21.77 21.74
C TYR A 65 -6.54 -22.94 22.64
N ARG A 66 -5.25 -23.27 22.64
CA ARG A 66 -4.70 -24.36 23.48
C ARG A 66 -4.86 -24.07 24.96
N ARG A 67 -4.59 -22.84 25.41
CA ARG A 67 -4.78 -22.42 26.81
C ARG A 67 -6.23 -22.51 27.26
N ARG A 68 -7.18 -22.23 26.36
CA ARG A 68 -8.61 -22.42 26.65
C ARG A 68 -8.95 -23.90 26.86
N GLN A 69 -8.40 -24.80 26.05
CA GLN A 69 -8.72 -26.22 26.13
C GLN A 69 -8.03 -26.92 27.30
N GLN A 70 -6.78 -26.57 27.58
CA GLN A 70 -5.91 -27.30 28.50
C GLN A 70 -5.84 -26.63 29.88
N GLY A 71 -6.44 -25.45 30.04
CA GLY A 71 -6.22 -24.60 31.20
C GLY A 71 -4.80 -24.01 31.19
N TRP A 72 -4.53 -23.06 32.09
CA TRP A 72 -3.20 -22.48 32.19
C TRP A 72 -2.41 -23.12 33.34
N PRO A 73 -1.25 -23.76 33.10
CA PRO A 73 -0.50 -24.47 34.14
C PRO A 73 -0.01 -23.59 35.31
N MET A 74 -0.18 -22.26 35.23
CA MET A 74 0.13 -21.32 36.31
C MET A 74 -1.04 -20.38 36.67
N GLU A 75 -2.27 -20.73 36.29
CA GLU A 75 -3.47 -19.91 36.51
C GLU A 75 -3.61 -19.45 37.97
N ASP A 76 -3.37 -20.38 38.90
CA ASP A 76 -3.46 -20.10 40.34
C ASP A 76 -2.37 -19.17 40.86
N ARG A 77 -1.14 -19.28 40.32
CA ARG A 77 0.02 -18.45 40.73
C ARG A 77 -0.06 -17.03 40.19
N LEU A 78 -0.83 -16.83 39.12
CA LEU A 78 -0.91 -15.57 38.38
C LEU A 78 -2.32 -14.97 38.39
N ARG A 79 -3.13 -15.40 39.35
CA ARG A 79 -4.54 -15.02 39.57
C ARG A 79 -4.82 -13.58 39.16
N ASP A 80 -5.57 -13.44 38.07
CA ASP A 80 -5.92 -12.16 37.49
C ASP A 80 -7.29 -11.71 38.00
N ARG A 81 -7.31 -10.96 39.11
CA ARG A 81 -8.55 -10.45 39.72
C ARG A 81 -9.41 -9.59 38.78
N ARG A 82 -8.83 -9.00 37.72
CA ARG A 82 -9.56 -8.14 36.77
C ARG A 82 -9.79 -8.81 35.42
N GLY A 83 -9.03 -9.86 35.08
CA GLY A 83 -9.13 -10.61 33.82
C GLY A 83 -8.37 -10.01 32.61
N TRP A 84 -7.74 -8.84 32.77
CA TRP A 84 -7.07 -8.09 31.67
C TRP A 84 -5.63 -8.52 31.40
N ARG A 85 -4.93 -9.03 32.41
CA ARG A 85 -3.49 -9.31 32.37
C ARG A 85 -3.14 -10.44 31.42
N LEU A 86 -3.97 -11.47 31.37
CA LEU A 86 -3.75 -12.61 30.47
C LEU A 86 -3.91 -12.21 28.99
N PRO A 87 -5.06 -11.67 28.54
CA PRO A 87 -5.23 -11.14 27.18
C PRO A 87 -4.13 -10.16 26.78
N LEU A 88 -3.82 -9.20 27.65
CA LEU A 88 -2.78 -8.23 27.35
C LEU A 88 -1.40 -8.90 27.19
N ALA A 89 -1.05 -9.87 28.04
CA ALA A 89 0.22 -10.58 27.93
C ALA A 89 0.31 -11.45 26.66
N GLU A 90 -0.79 -12.10 26.27
CA GLU A 90 -0.88 -12.87 25.04
C GLU A 90 -0.82 -12.00 23.79
N TRP A 91 -1.20 -10.73 23.89
CA TRP A 91 -1.09 -9.76 22.80
C TRP A 91 0.30 -9.14 22.75
N LEU A 92 0.85 -8.77 23.90
CA LEU A 92 2.21 -8.24 24.02
C LEU A 92 3.25 -9.25 23.56
N GLY A 93 3.08 -10.54 23.85
CA GLY A 93 4.01 -11.60 23.44
C GLY A 93 4.36 -11.59 21.95
N PRO A 94 3.40 -11.88 21.05
CA PRO A 94 3.63 -11.84 19.60
C PRO A 94 3.93 -10.43 19.10
N SER A 95 3.37 -9.37 19.69
CA SER A 95 3.64 -7.98 19.27
C SER A 95 5.09 -7.54 19.51
N LEU A 96 5.65 -7.92 20.66
CA LEU A 96 7.06 -7.66 21.01
C LEU A 96 8.00 -8.53 20.20
N TRP A 97 7.64 -9.80 19.96
CA TRP A 97 8.41 -10.67 19.07
C TRP A 97 8.42 -10.16 17.64
N TRP A 98 7.27 -9.69 17.15
CA TRP A 98 7.18 -9.10 15.83
C TRP A 98 8.08 -7.87 15.71
N LEU A 99 8.02 -6.97 16.70
CA LEU A 99 8.91 -5.81 16.76
C LEU A 99 10.39 -6.23 16.78
N ALA A 100 10.76 -7.22 17.59
CA ALA A 100 12.14 -7.70 17.67
C ALA A 100 12.63 -8.28 16.34
N LEU A 101 11.80 -9.05 15.63
CA LEU A 101 12.15 -9.59 14.31
C LEU A 101 12.30 -8.48 13.27
N LEU A 102 11.44 -7.46 13.31
CA LEU A 102 11.56 -6.29 12.44
C LEU A 102 12.82 -5.47 12.74
N LEU A 103 13.21 -5.35 14.01
CA LEU A 103 14.49 -4.72 14.39
C LEU A 103 15.69 -5.52 13.89
N VAL A 104 15.61 -6.85 13.90
CA VAL A 104 16.64 -7.71 13.30
C VAL A 104 16.65 -7.54 11.77
N ALA A 105 15.48 -7.39 11.14
CA ALA A 105 15.33 -7.13 9.72
C ALA A 105 15.92 -5.77 9.26
N LEU A 106 16.24 -4.86 10.19
CA LEU A 106 16.94 -3.60 9.91
C LEU A 106 18.46 -3.74 9.82
N ILE A 107 19.04 -4.85 10.29
CA ILE A 107 20.47 -4.96 10.52
C ILE A 107 21.25 -4.94 9.17
N PRO A 108 22.14 -3.94 8.96
CA PRO A 108 22.84 -3.66 7.69
C PRO A 108 23.51 -4.82 6.95
N PRO A 109 24.24 -5.76 7.60
CA PRO A 109 24.92 -6.84 6.88
C PRO A 109 23.97 -7.76 6.09
N TRP A 110 22.66 -7.66 6.28
CA TRP A 110 21.66 -8.51 5.62
C TRP A 110 21.13 -7.85 4.33
N ALA A 111 21.30 -6.54 4.18
CA ALA A 111 20.78 -5.72 3.10
C ALA A 111 21.84 -5.08 2.16
N PRO A 112 23.03 -5.66 1.90
CA PRO A 112 24.08 -5.00 1.11
C PRO A 112 23.70 -4.78 -0.37
N GLY A 113 22.61 -5.40 -0.85
CA GLY A 113 22.13 -5.28 -2.24
C GLY A 113 21.12 -4.17 -2.52
N PHE A 114 20.52 -3.53 -1.50
CA PHE A 114 19.56 -2.44 -1.74
C PHE A 114 20.30 -1.10 -1.90
N GLN A 115 21.13 -1.02 -2.94
CA GLN A 115 21.62 0.29 -3.39
C GLN A 115 20.45 1.03 -4.06
N PRO A 116 20.34 2.36 -3.93
CA PRO A 116 19.54 3.14 -4.85
C PRO A 116 20.14 2.92 -6.25
N GLU A 117 19.56 1.99 -7.01
CA GLU A 117 19.99 1.72 -8.38
C GLU A 117 19.88 2.99 -9.22
N PRO A 118 20.77 3.19 -10.22
CA PRO A 118 20.72 4.34 -11.11
C PRO A 118 19.34 4.46 -11.79
N GLU A 119 18.94 5.70 -12.12
CA GLU A 119 17.62 6.07 -12.67
C GLU A 119 17.10 5.21 -13.84
N ALA A 120 17.98 4.45 -14.49
CA ALA A 120 17.69 3.54 -15.59
C ALA A 120 16.82 2.33 -15.22
N MET A 121 16.67 1.97 -13.93
CA MET A 121 15.87 0.81 -13.48
C MET A 121 14.58 1.20 -12.72
N SER A 122 14.03 2.38 -12.97
CA SER A 122 12.71 2.79 -12.46
C SER A 122 11.60 1.81 -12.89
N SER A 123 10.62 1.55 -12.02
CA SER A 123 9.44 0.79 -12.43
C SER A 123 8.52 1.67 -13.29
N HIS A 124 8.14 1.15 -14.44
CA HIS A 124 7.18 1.78 -15.33
C HIS A 124 5.80 1.21 -15.05
N ARG A 125 4.83 2.07 -14.74
CA ARG A 125 3.42 1.69 -14.63
C ARG A 125 2.62 2.36 -15.73
N PHE A 126 1.81 1.60 -16.45
CA PHE A 126 0.88 2.19 -17.41
C PHE A 126 -0.12 3.08 -16.67
N ALA A 127 -0.41 4.24 -17.25
CA ALA A 127 -1.38 5.18 -16.72
C ALA A 127 -2.74 4.90 -17.34
N ALA A 128 -3.82 4.93 -16.54
CA ALA A 128 -5.14 5.11 -17.10
C ALA A 128 -5.25 6.57 -17.58
N VAL A 129 -5.69 6.78 -18.82
CA VAL A 129 -5.75 8.10 -19.44
C VAL A 129 -7.20 8.45 -19.72
N HIS A 130 -7.67 9.54 -19.14
CA HIS A 130 -8.96 10.14 -19.45
C HIS A 130 -8.74 11.47 -20.17
N SER A 131 -9.15 11.55 -21.44
CA SER A 131 -9.12 12.79 -22.21
C SER A 131 -10.47 13.50 -22.11
N ARG A 132 -10.47 14.78 -21.76
CA ARG A 132 -11.63 15.66 -21.83
C ARG A 132 -11.35 16.79 -22.81
N PHE A 133 -12.29 17.01 -23.72
CA PHE A 133 -12.22 18.12 -24.67
C PHE A 133 -13.08 19.25 -24.12
N SER A 134 -12.46 20.41 -23.87
CA SER A 134 -13.18 21.63 -23.49
C SER A 134 -13.03 22.65 -24.60
N THR A 135 -14.15 23.06 -25.19
CA THR A 135 -14.17 24.19 -26.11
C THR A 135 -14.34 25.46 -25.27
N GLU A 136 -13.25 25.98 -24.72
CA GLU A 136 -13.29 27.26 -24.02
C GLU A 136 -13.29 28.39 -25.06
N GLU A 137 -14.42 29.10 -25.19
CA GLU A 137 -14.50 30.33 -25.97
C GLU A 137 -13.73 31.43 -25.22
N VAL A 138 -12.46 31.62 -25.56
CA VAL A 138 -11.72 32.83 -25.14
C VAL A 138 -12.40 34.03 -25.80
N PRO A 139 -12.94 35.01 -25.06
CA PRO A 139 -13.55 36.17 -25.69
C PRO A 139 -12.46 36.97 -26.42
N ALA A 140 -12.44 36.87 -27.75
CA ALA A 140 -11.65 37.74 -28.59
C ALA A 140 -12.35 39.10 -28.61
N GLU A 141 -11.88 40.05 -27.81
CA GLU A 141 -12.22 41.45 -28.02
C GLU A 141 -11.68 41.87 -29.40
N GLY A 142 -12.56 41.91 -30.40
CA GLY A 142 -12.35 42.67 -31.63
C GLY A 142 -11.86 41.94 -32.89
N PHE A 143 -11.86 40.60 -32.97
CA PHE A 143 -11.50 39.89 -34.20
C PHE A 143 -12.61 38.93 -34.69
N PRO A 144 -12.76 38.72 -36.02
CA PRO A 144 -13.79 37.84 -36.58
C PRO A 144 -13.65 36.42 -36.00
N GLN A 145 -14.76 35.68 -35.93
CA GLN A 145 -14.88 34.33 -35.38
C GLN A 145 -13.83 33.36 -35.96
N VAL A 146 -12.62 33.40 -35.43
CA VAL A 146 -11.64 32.33 -35.55
C VAL A 146 -12.11 31.28 -34.57
N GLN A 147 -12.45 30.08 -35.06
CA GLN A 147 -12.62 28.91 -34.20
C GLN A 147 -11.35 28.79 -33.37
N LEU A 148 -11.43 29.19 -32.10
CA LEU A 148 -10.30 29.15 -31.22
C LEU A 148 -9.86 27.68 -31.11
N PRO A 149 -8.55 27.46 -31.03
CA PRO A 149 -8.04 26.11 -30.92
C PRO A 149 -8.56 25.47 -29.63
N GLN A 150 -9.15 24.28 -29.78
CA GLN A 150 -9.72 23.51 -28.68
C GLN A 150 -8.67 23.30 -27.57
N VAL A 151 -8.99 23.73 -26.35
CA VAL A 151 -8.17 23.41 -25.18
C VAL A 151 -8.38 21.93 -24.88
N GLN A 152 -7.31 21.16 -25.04
CA GLN A 152 -7.34 19.74 -24.71
C GLN A 152 -6.84 19.55 -23.28
N GLU A 153 -7.66 18.90 -22.47
CA GLU A 153 -7.33 18.54 -21.10
C GLU A 153 -7.19 17.02 -20.98
N TRP A 154 -6.06 16.59 -20.44
CA TRP A 154 -5.82 15.19 -20.13
C TRP A 154 -5.70 15.01 -18.63
N GLU A 155 -6.45 14.05 -18.09
CA GLU A 155 -6.31 13.56 -16.74
C GLU A 155 -5.68 12.16 -16.80
N LEU A 156 -4.49 12.05 -16.22
CA LEU A 156 -3.77 10.80 -16.08
C LEU A 156 -4.00 10.30 -14.65
N ASP A 157 -4.51 9.08 -14.49
CA ASP A 157 -4.74 8.46 -13.19
C ASP A 157 -3.83 7.23 -13.02
N ALA A 158 -2.96 7.28 -12.01
CA ALA A 158 -2.12 6.15 -11.60
C ALA A 158 -2.90 5.09 -10.80
N GLY A 159 -4.14 5.38 -10.41
CA GLY A 159 -4.99 4.57 -9.55
C GLY A 159 -4.55 4.55 -8.08
N GLN A 160 -3.40 5.15 -7.76
CA GLN A 160 -2.87 5.25 -6.41
C GLN A 160 -1.87 6.41 -6.27
N PRO A 161 -1.64 6.90 -5.03
CA PRO A 161 -0.57 7.85 -4.77
C PRO A 161 0.79 7.35 -5.27
N LEU A 162 1.59 8.25 -5.82
CA LEU A 162 2.94 8.01 -6.30
C LEU A 162 3.97 8.63 -5.35
N PRO A 163 5.14 7.98 -5.13
CA PRO A 163 6.22 8.56 -4.36
C PRO A 163 6.75 9.87 -4.96
N PRO A 164 7.32 10.75 -4.12
CA PRO A 164 7.88 12.02 -4.56
C PRO A 164 9.02 11.76 -5.57
N GLY A 165 9.10 12.58 -6.61
CA GLY A 165 10.07 12.39 -7.70
C GLY A 165 9.59 11.41 -8.79
N GLY A 166 8.33 10.97 -8.76
CA GLY A 166 7.69 10.32 -9.90
C GLY A 166 7.68 11.22 -11.13
N LEU A 167 7.81 10.63 -12.33
CA LEU A 167 7.65 11.34 -13.60
C LEU A 167 6.50 10.70 -14.40
N ALA A 168 5.66 11.51 -15.04
CA ALA A 168 4.80 11.05 -16.12
C ALA A 168 5.58 11.11 -17.43
N LEU A 169 5.64 9.99 -18.14
CA LEU A 169 6.26 9.85 -19.46
C LEU A 169 5.14 9.79 -20.49
N LEU A 170 5.00 10.85 -21.28
CA LEU A 170 3.86 11.11 -22.15
C LEU A 170 4.30 11.19 -23.61
N PRO A 171 4.14 10.10 -24.38
CA PRO A 171 4.43 10.10 -25.80
C PRO A 171 3.25 10.69 -26.57
N PHE A 172 3.53 11.70 -27.39
CA PHE A 172 2.54 12.35 -28.23
C PHE A 172 2.81 12.06 -29.70
N HIS A 173 1.74 11.96 -30.48
CA HIS A 173 1.76 11.87 -31.93
C HIS A 173 1.15 13.15 -32.52
N TRP A 174 1.81 13.70 -33.54
CA TRP A 174 1.30 14.82 -34.31
C TRP A 174 0.83 14.30 -35.66
N PRO A 175 -0.49 14.25 -35.93
CA PRO A 175 -1.00 13.79 -37.21
C PRO A 175 -0.47 14.61 -38.40
N THR A 176 -0.28 15.92 -38.17
CA THR A 176 0.34 16.84 -39.12
C THR A 176 1.47 17.57 -38.40
N PRO A 177 2.71 17.05 -38.41
CA PRO A 177 3.84 17.76 -37.85
C PRO A 177 4.13 19.01 -38.68
N PRO A 178 4.59 20.12 -38.07
CA PRO A 178 5.03 21.31 -38.80
C PRO A 178 6.23 20.97 -39.68
N ASP A 179 6.40 21.71 -40.77
CA ASP A 179 7.52 21.54 -41.72
C ASP A 179 8.91 21.82 -41.10
N GLN A 180 8.97 22.36 -39.88
CA GLN A 180 10.22 22.64 -39.16
C GLN A 180 10.41 21.65 -37.99
N GLU A 181 11.43 20.79 -38.09
CA GLU A 181 11.87 19.96 -36.97
C GLU A 181 12.27 20.83 -35.77
N GLY A 182 11.69 20.56 -34.59
CA GLY A 182 12.03 21.23 -33.34
C GLY A 182 11.30 22.54 -33.05
N ALA A 183 10.33 22.95 -33.89
CA ALA A 183 9.44 24.06 -33.56
C ALA A 183 8.66 23.75 -32.28
N THR A 184 8.61 24.69 -31.34
CA THR A 184 7.73 24.63 -30.17
C THR A 184 6.30 24.87 -30.64
N LEU A 185 5.42 23.87 -30.52
CA LEU A 185 4.06 23.93 -31.08
C LEU A 185 2.98 24.17 -30.03
N GLY A 186 3.36 24.21 -28.76
CA GLY A 186 2.40 24.40 -27.70
C GLY A 186 3.05 24.29 -26.33
N LEU A 187 2.30 24.81 -25.37
CA LEU A 187 2.63 24.79 -23.96
C LEU A 187 1.66 23.84 -23.29
N PHE A 188 2.20 22.79 -22.66
CA PHE A 188 1.45 22.07 -21.66
C PHE A 188 1.52 22.82 -20.36
N GLN A 189 0.40 22.95 -19.66
CA GLN A 189 0.29 23.58 -18.36
C GLN A 189 -0.37 22.62 -17.36
N ASP A 190 0.18 22.52 -16.16
CA ASP A 190 -0.48 21.80 -15.05
C ASP A 190 -1.30 22.73 -14.15
N GLN A 191 -2.01 22.14 -13.18
CA GLN A 191 -2.80 22.87 -12.18
C GLN A 191 -1.98 23.80 -11.29
N ASP A 192 -0.68 23.52 -11.12
CA ASP A 192 0.23 24.33 -10.31
C ASP A 192 0.88 25.46 -11.13
N GLY A 193 0.50 25.60 -12.41
CA GLY A 193 0.94 26.67 -13.30
C GLY A 193 2.28 26.42 -13.96
N ARG A 194 2.88 25.23 -13.80
CA ARG A 194 4.10 24.86 -14.52
C ARG A 194 3.78 24.72 -16.00
N GLN A 195 4.62 25.31 -16.84
CA GLN A 195 4.51 25.23 -18.29
C GLN A 195 5.73 24.57 -18.91
N GLU A 196 5.52 23.69 -19.89
CA GLU A 196 6.60 23.09 -20.66
C GLU A 196 6.27 23.08 -22.15
N ALA A 197 7.24 23.56 -22.92
CA ALA A 197 7.20 23.57 -24.37
C ALA A 197 7.43 22.16 -24.93
N VAL A 198 6.61 21.74 -25.89
CA VAL A 198 6.73 20.41 -26.49
C VAL A 198 6.94 20.52 -28.00
N ALA A 199 7.82 19.65 -28.50
CA ALA A 199 8.14 19.50 -29.91
C ALA A 199 7.78 18.08 -30.39
N PRO A 200 7.45 17.89 -31.68
CA PRO A 200 7.18 16.58 -32.24
C PRO A 200 8.32 15.59 -32.02
N GLY A 201 7.97 14.32 -31.80
CA GLY A 201 8.94 13.23 -31.63
C GLY A 201 9.66 13.21 -30.28
N ARG A 202 9.40 14.16 -29.38
CA ARG A 202 9.94 14.16 -28.02
C ARG A 202 8.94 13.58 -27.02
N LEU A 203 9.45 12.73 -26.13
CA LEU A 203 8.71 12.26 -24.96
C LEU A 203 8.63 13.39 -23.94
N LEU A 204 7.43 13.82 -23.57
CA LEU A 204 7.25 14.76 -22.48
C LEU A 204 7.47 14.04 -21.16
N SER A 205 8.45 14.49 -20.39
CA SER A 205 8.77 13.95 -19.06
C SER A 205 8.33 14.96 -18.00
N TRP A 206 7.12 14.77 -17.48
CA TRP A 206 6.53 15.70 -16.52
C TRP A 206 6.79 15.25 -15.08
N PRO A 207 7.50 16.01 -14.24
CA PRO A 207 7.65 15.65 -12.85
C PRO A 207 6.35 15.83 -12.08
N MET A 208 6.01 14.84 -11.28
CA MET A 208 4.83 14.87 -10.45
C MET A 208 5.06 15.83 -9.27
N GLY A 209 4.32 16.94 -9.23
CA GLY A 209 4.26 17.82 -8.06
C GLY A 209 3.73 17.10 -6.82
N GLU A 210 3.81 17.73 -5.64
CA GLU A 210 3.37 17.09 -4.39
C GLU A 210 1.88 16.72 -4.40
N LYS A 211 1.02 17.61 -4.91
CA LYS A 211 -0.43 17.36 -5.01
C LYS A 211 -0.73 16.21 -5.97
N ALA A 212 -0.13 16.24 -7.16
CA ALA A 212 -0.29 15.21 -8.18
C ALA A 212 0.24 13.85 -7.71
N SER A 213 1.36 13.84 -6.99
CA SER A 213 1.93 12.64 -6.37
C SER A 213 1.00 12.08 -5.28
N ALA A 214 0.45 12.95 -4.42
CA ALA A 214 -0.46 12.54 -3.35
C ALA A 214 -1.80 12.01 -3.87
N SER A 215 -2.35 12.60 -4.92
CA SER A 215 -3.60 12.14 -5.55
C SER A 215 -3.38 10.95 -6.49
N GLY A 216 -2.16 10.77 -7.00
CA GLY A 216 -1.89 9.86 -8.11
C GLY A 216 -2.43 10.37 -9.45
N ARG A 217 -2.82 11.65 -9.53
CA ARG A 217 -3.49 12.24 -10.70
C ARG A 217 -2.73 13.43 -11.22
N LEU A 218 -2.49 13.45 -12.53
CA LEU A 218 -1.88 14.58 -13.23
C LEU A 218 -2.89 15.12 -14.24
N GLN A 219 -3.24 16.39 -14.11
CA GLN A 219 -4.03 17.10 -15.11
C GLN A 219 -3.12 18.02 -15.91
N LEU A 220 -3.16 17.88 -17.23
CA LEU A 220 -2.41 18.69 -18.17
C LEU A 220 -3.36 19.34 -19.17
N GLN A 221 -3.15 20.62 -19.41
CA GLN A 221 -3.87 21.40 -20.40
C GLN A 221 -2.91 21.80 -21.50
N TRP A 222 -3.23 21.50 -22.75
CA TRP A 222 -2.45 21.97 -23.88
C TRP A 222 -3.04 23.27 -24.41
N ARG A 223 -2.15 24.24 -24.61
CA ARG A 223 -2.43 25.51 -25.27
C ARG A 223 -1.52 25.64 -26.49
N PRO A 224 -2.05 25.94 -27.67
CA PRO A 224 -1.22 26.21 -28.82
C PRO A 224 -0.40 27.47 -28.58
N HIS A 225 0.86 27.43 -28.99
CA HIS A 225 1.78 28.54 -28.89
C HIS A 225 2.64 28.56 -30.14
N GLY A 226 2.62 29.65 -30.91
CA GLY A 226 3.41 29.79 -32.13
C GLY A 226 2.96 28.91 -33.31
N VAL A 227 1.70 28.48 -33.33
CA VAL A 227 1.17 27.53 -34.31
C VAL A 227 0.67 28.24 -35.57
N GLY A 228 1.22 27.90 -36.74
CA GLY A 228 0.71 28.35 -38.04
C GLY A 228 -0.59 27.64 -38.45
N GLU A 229 -1.35 28.25 -39.37
CA GLU A 229 -2.57 27.66 -39.92
C GLU A 229 -2.31 26.23 -40.44
N GLY A 230 -3.08 25.24 -39.96
CA GLY A 230 -3.03 23.85 -40.44
C GLY A 230 -2.31 22.83 -39.53
N THR A 231 -1.68 23.25 -38.43
CA THR A 231 -1.09 22.28 -37.48
C THR A 231 -2.18 21.68 -36.57
N THR A 232 -2.19 20.36 -36.44
CA THR A 232 -3.14 19.64 -35.59
C THR A 232 -2.66 19.54 -34.14
N ALA A 233 -3.60 19.52 -33.20
CA ALA A 233 -3.29 19.33 -31.79
C ALA A 233 -2.60 17.97 -31.55
N PRO A 234 -1.65 17.88 -30.60
CA PRO A 234 -0.98 16.63 -30.28
C PRO A 234 -1.98 15.60 -29.75
N GLN A 235 -1.90 14.37 -30.26
CA GLN A 235 -2.66 13.24 -29.74
C GLN A 235 -1.78 12.45 -28.78
N LEU A 236 -2.21 12.33 -27.52
CA LEU A 236 -1.53 11.50 -26.55
C LEU A 236 -1.66 10.02 -26.95
N GLN A 237 -0.54 9.32 -27.09
CA GLN A 237 -0.55 7.88 -27.32
C GLN A 237 -0.82 7.17 -25.99
N SER A 238 -2.08 7.13 -25.58
CA SER A 238 -2.51 6.57 -24.29
C SER A 238 -1.97 5.17 -23.97
N PRO A 239 -1.80 4.22 -24.92
CA PRO A 239 -1.26 2.89 -24.60
C PRO A 239 0.20 2.91 -24.12
N TYR A 240 0.94 3.98 -24.42
CA TYR A 240 2.36 4.11 -24.07
C TYR A 240 2.61 5.15 -22.97
N ALA A 241 1.55 5.85 -22.52
CA ALA A 241 1.63 6.76 -21.38
C ALA A 241 1.87 5.97 -20.09
N ARG A 242 2.89 6.38 -19.34
CA ARG A 242 3.34 5.63 -18.16
C ARG A 242 3.92 6.54 -17.09
N PHE A 243 3.74 6.17 -15.84
CA PHE A 243 4.44 6.76 -14.71
C PHE A 243 5.76 6.03 -14.47
N ARG A 244 6.84 6.80 -14.42
CA ARG A 244 8.14 6.38 -13.91
C ARG A 244 8.14 6.60 -12.41
N VAL A 245 8.12 5.52 -11.65
CA VAL A 245 8.06 5.58 -10.19
C VAL A 245 9.48 5.39 -9.62
N PRO A 246 10.02 6.33 -8.82
CA PRO A 246 11.30 6.12 -8.17
C PRO A 246 11.21 4.91 -7.22
N ARG A 247 12.21 4.03 -7.30
CA ARG A 247 12.32 2.92 -6.33
C ARG A 247 12.64 3.51 -4.95
N LEU A 248 11.86 3.12 -3.95
CA LEU A 248 12.13 3.52 -2.56
C LEU A 248 13.45 2.91 -2.11
N GLY A 249 14.41 3.76 -1.75
CA GLY A 249 15.73 3.33 -1.28
C GLY A 249 15.71 2.76 0.14
N ARG A 250 16.85 2.21 0.56
CA ARG A 250 17.07 1.65 1.90
C ARG A 250 16.68 2.57 3.06
N ASP A 251 16.76 3.89 2.89
CA ASP A 251 16.40 4.88 3.91
C ASP A 251 14.90 4.84 4.30
N SER A 252 14.06 4.27 3.44
CA SER A 252 12.63 4.08 3.70
C SER A 252 12.32 2.81 4.52
N LEU A 253 13.26 1.85 4.62
CA LEU A 253 13.06 0.55 5.26
C LEU A 253 12.54 0.66 6.71
N PRO A 254 13.07 1.53 7.59
CA PRO A 254 12.54 1.67 8.96
C PRO A 254 11.06 2.04 9.00
N TRP A 255 10.64 2.95 8.12
CA TRP A 255 9.26 3.39 8.04
C TRP A 255 8.34 2.29 7.49
N LEU A 256 8.83 1.53 6.51
CA LEU A 256 8.07 0.42 5.92
C LEU A 256 7.90 -0.73 6.92
N LEU A 257 8.95 -1.09 7.68
CA LEU A 257 8.87 -2.10 8.74
C LEU A 257 7.98 -1.62 9.90
N LEU A 258 8.02 -0.34 10.25
CA LEU A 258 7.09 0.24 11.24
C LEU A 258 5.65 0.12 10.76
N GLY A 259 5.38 0.40 9.48
CA GLY A 259 4.07 0.18 8.86
C GLY A 259 3.60 -1.27 9.02
N GLN A 260 4.48 -2.25 8.73
CA GLN A 260 4.16 -3.67 8.92
C GLN A 260 3.88 -4.01 10.38
N TRP A 261 4.61 -3.42 11.33
CA TRP A 261 4.32 -3.60 12.75
C TRP A 261 2.91 -3.12 13.10
N LEU A 262 2.58 -1.89 12.71
CA LEU A 262 1.26 -1.27 12.96
C LEU A 262 0.12 -2.02 12.27
N PHE A 263 0.37 -2.63 11.10
CA PHE A 263 -0.58 -3.49 10.42
C PHE A 263 -0.97 -4.71 11.25
N PHE A 264 0.00 -5.44 11.80
CA PHE A 264 -0.24 -6.69 12.53
C PHE A 264 -0.74 -6.50 13.97
N LEU A 265 -0.56 -5.32 14.59
CA LEU A 265 -0.98 -5.08 15.98
C LEU A 265 -2.49 -5.35 16.21
N PRO A 266 -3.43 -4.76 15.43
CA PRO A 266 -4.84 -5.12 15.52
C PRO A 266 -5.13 -6.56 15.07
N ALA A 267 -4.38 -7.09 14.11
CA ALA A 267 -4.54 -8.48 13.66
C ALA A 267 -4.38 -9.47 14.83
N PHE A 268 -3.34 -9.31 15.66
CA PHE A 268 -3.15 -10.12 16.86
C PHE A 268 -4.32 -10.00 17.84
N ALA A 269 -4.87 -8.79 18.03
CA ALA A 269 -6.02 -8.56 18.91
C ALA A 269 -7.30 -9.21 18.36
N PHE A 270 -7.54 -9.15 17.05
CA PHE A 270 -8.66 -9.83 16.41
C PHE A 270 -8.54 -11.35 16.54
N ALA A 271 -7.36 -11.92 16.26
CA ALA A 271 -7.13 -13.35 16.43
C ALA A 271 -7.45 -13.83 17.86
N GLN A 272 -7.03 -13.05 18.86
CA GLN A 272 -7.36 -13.33 20.26
C GLN A 272 -8.85 -13.24 20.57
N LEU A 273 -9.52 -12.18 20.11
CA LEU A 273 -10.95 -12.03 20.28
C LEU A 273 -11.70 -13.23 19.68
N LEU A 274 -11.36 -13.61 18.44
CA LEU A 274 -11.99 -14.72 17.74
C LEU A 274 -11.75 -16.07 18.45
N SER A 275 -10.52 -16.35 18.86
CA SER A 275 -10.18 -17.61 19.55
C SER A 275 -10.75 -17.70 20.97
N ARG A 276 -10.72 -16.59 21.73
CA ARG A 276 -11.18 -16.56 23.13
C ARG A 276 -12.70 -16.41 23.25
N HIS A 277 -13.29 -15.44 22.57
CA HIS A 277 -14.71 -15.10 22.73
C HIS A 277 -15.62 -15.89 21.82
N LEU A 278 -15.32 -15.88 20.52
CA LEU A 278 -16.15 -16.57 19.53
C LEU A 278 -15.86 -18.06 19.45
N GLN A 279 -14.95 -18.55 20.27
CA GLN A 279 -14.62 -19.98 20.40
C GLN A 279 -14.13 -20.62 19.09
N VAL A 280 -13.63 -19.80 18.17
CA VAL A 280 -13.19 -20.24 16.85
C VAL A 280 -11.88 -21.02 16.97
N ARG A 281 -11.76 -22.13 16.23
CA ARG A 281 -10.50 -22.91 16.15
C ARG A 281 -9.37 -22.02 15.66
N ALA A 282 -8.15 -22.24 16.17
CA ALA A 282 -6.98 -21.43 15.90
C ALA A 282 -6.77 -21.09 14.41
N GLY A 283 -6.82 -22.10 13.52
CA GLY A 283 -6.63 -21.90 12.08
C GLY A 283 -7.68 -20.97 11.46
N PHE A 284 -8.95 -21.10 11.83
CA PHE A 284 -10.01 -20.22 11.33
C PHE A 284 -9.93 -18.81 11.94
N ALA A 285 -9.59 -18.68 13.23
CA ALA A 285 -9.40 -17.39 13.87
C ALA A 285 -8.26 -16.60 13.22
N PHE A 286 -7.15 -17.28 12.91
CA PHE A 286 -6.04 -16.75 12.13
C PHE A 286 -6.50 -16.27 10.75
N LEU A 287 -7.17 -17.13 9.97
CA LEU A 287 -7.62 -16.79 8.62
C LEU A 287 -8.60 -15.61 8.62
N LEU A 288 -9.53 -15.56 9.58
CA LEU A 288 -10.49 -14.47 9.71
C LEU A 288 -9.80 -13.16 10.12
N ALA A 289 -8.85 -13.19 11.05
CA ALA A 289 -8.09 -12.00 11.43
C ALA A 289 -7.25 -11.48 10.24
N LEU A 290 -6.61 -12.38 9.50
CA LEU A 290 -5.86 -12.03 8.29
C LEU A 290 -6.78 -11.50 7.19
N ALA A 291 -7.96 -12.09 6.99
CA ALA A 291 -8.93 -11.63 6.00
C ALA A 291 -9.48 -10.24 6.33
N LEU A 292 -9.83 -9.98 7.60
CA LEU A 292 -10.30 -8.66 8.05
C LEU A 292 -9.23 -7.57 7.86
N THR A 293 -7.99 -7.87 8.24
CA THR A 293 -6.87 -6.94 8.10
C THR A 293 -6.47 -6.71 6.64
N SER A 294 -6.49 -7.76 5.82
CA SER A 294 -6.25 -7.67 4.37
C SER A 294 -7.38 -6.90 3.67
N LEU A 295 -8.63 -7.08 4.09
CA LEU A 295 -9.77 -6.33 3.55
C LEU A 295 -9.66 -4.83 3.86
N ALA A 296 -9.20 -4.48 5.07
CA ALA A 296 -8.95 -3.09 5.45
C ALA A 296 -7.86 -2.45 4.57
N ALA A 297 -6.83 -3.22 4.20
CA ALA A 297 -5.73 -2.78 3.31
C ALA A 297 -6.02 -2.94 1.80
N TRP A 298 -7.10 -3.61 1.41
CA TRP A 298 -7.41 -3.91 0.01
C TRP A 298 -7.86 -2.67 -0.76
N ARG A 299 -7.18 -2.27 -1.83
CA ARG A 299 -7.66 -1.17 -2.69
C ARG A 299 -8.53 -1.69 -3.82
N PRO A 300 -9.84 -1.36 -3.89
CA PRO A 300 -10.64 -1.67 -5.06
C PRO A 300 -10.14 -0.83 -6.25
N GLY A 301 -9.97 -1.46 -7.41
CA GLY A 301 -9.62 -0.75 -8.65
C GLY A 301 -10.74 0.17 -9.13
N PRO A 302 -10.43 1.15 -10.00
CA PRO A 302 -11.41 2.14 -10.47
C PRO A 302 -12.54 1.56 -11.35
N GLU A 303 -12.40 0.34 -11.87
CA GLU A 303 -13.35 -0.26 -12.84
C GLU A 303 -13.94 -1.59 -12.36
N VAL A 304 -14.53 -1.62 -11.17
CA VAL A 304 -15.34 -2.77 -10.76
C VAL A 304 -16.75 -2.63 -11.35
N TRP A 305 -16.86 -2.70 -12.69
CA TRP A 305 -18.15 -2.83 -13.38
C TRP A 305 -18.58 -4.29 -13.26
N LEU A 306 -19.43 -4.59 -12.28
CA LEU A 306 -19.90 -5.94 -12.02
C LEU A 306 -21.25 -6.14 -12.72
N PRO A 307 -21.34 -6.91 -13.81
CA PRO A 307 -22.63 -7.32 -14.35
C PRO A 307 -23.38 -8.17 -13.32
N ASP A 308 -24.72 -8.16 -13.37
CA ASP A 308 -25.60 -8.93 -12.48
C ASP A 308 -25.21 -10.42 -12.45
N SER A 309 -24.37 -10.76 -11.48
CA SER A 309 -23.76 -12.07 -11.31
C SER A 309 -23.59 -12.34 -9.82
N PRO A 310 -23.53 -13.60 -9.38
CA PRO A 310 -23.27 -13.92 -7.97
C PRO A 310 -21.94 -13.35 -7.48
N VAL A 311 -20.96 -13.16 -8.37
CA VAL A 311 -19.68 -12.49 -8.07
C VAL A 311 -19.89 -11.01 -7.75
N ALA A 312 -20.83 -10.33 -8.43
CA ALA A 312 -21.21 -8.95 -8.15
C ALA A 312 -21.70 -8.76 -6.72
N TRP A 313 -22.55 -9.68 -6.24
CA TRP A 313 -23.10 -9.61 -4.89
C TRP A 313 -22.00 -9.77 -3.83
N VAL A 314 -21.09 -10.74 -4.00
CA VAL A 314 -19.96 -10.93 -3.10
C VAL A 314 -19.05 -9.69 -3.10
N ALA A 315 -18.72 -9.15 -4.27
CA ALA A 315 -17.92 -7.95 -4.38
C ALA A 315 -18.59 -6.73 -3.73
N GLN A 316 -19.91 -6.55 -3.88
CA GLN A 316 -20.67 -5.50 -3.19
C GLN A 316 -20.62 -5.66 -1.66
N ILE A 317 -20.71 -6.90 -1.14
CA ILE A 317 -20.55 -7.16 0.29
C ILE A 317 -19.15 -6.79 0.76
N LEU A 318 -18.11 -7.21 0.03
CA LEU A 318 -16.73 -6.89 0.37
C LEU A 318 -16.49 -5.38 0.34
N LEU A 319 -17.05 -4.65 -0.63
CA LEU A 319 -16.99 -3.18 -0.69
C LEU A 319 -17.71 -2.53 0.49
N LYS A 320 -18.89 -3.01 0.89
CA LYS A 320 -19.62 -2.53 2.07
C LYS A 320 -18.85 -2.80 3.36
N LEU A 321 -18.28 -3.99 3.50
CA LEU A 321 -17.44 -4.35 4.65
C LEU A 321 -16.17 -3.50 4.70
N LYS A 322 -15.50 -3.29 3.56
CA LYS A 322 -14.35 -2.38 3.49
C LYS A 322 -14.73 -0.96 3.89
N ALA A 323 -15.90 -0.46 3.48
CA ALA A 323 -16.35 0.89 3.84
C ALA A 323 -16.55 1.09 5.35
N ALA A 324 -16.80 0.00 6.10
CA ALA A 324 -16.89 0.02 7.56
C ALA A 324 -15.52 -0.09 8.27
N LEU A 325 -14.44 -0.38 7.53
CA LEU A 325 -13.09 -0.54 8.07
C LEU A 325 -12.25 0.72 7.84
N PRO A 326 -11.33 1.06 8.75
CA PRO A 326 -10.37 2.12 8.53
C PRO A 326 -9.50 1.85 7.29
N ARG A 327 -9.24 2.90 6.50
CA ARG A 327 -8.37 2.82 5.32
C ARG A 327 -6.91 2.79 5.76
N ILE A 328 -6.34 1.59 5.80
CA ILE A 328 -4.95 1.36 6.23
C ILE A 328 -4.03 1.04 5.06
N ASP A 329 -4.43 1.47 3.86
CA ASP A 329 -3.71 1.15 2.65
C ASP A 329 -2.26 1.68 2.77
N GLY A 330 -1.27 0.81 2.54
CA GLY A 330 0.16 1.10 2.64
C GLY A 330 0.80 0.95 4.03
N LEU A 331 0.06 0.52 5.07
CA LEU A 331 0.72 -0.05 6.27
C LEU A 331 1.44 -1.35 5.92
N LEU A 332 0.80 -2.19 5.10
CA LEU A 332 1.48 -3.30 4.44
C LEU A 332 2.10 -2.76 3.14
N ALA A 333 3.42 -2.58 3.15
CA ALA A 333 4.18 -1.97 2.06
C ALA A 333 4.20 -2.78 0.75
N THR A 334 3.53 -3.94 0.69
CA THR A 334 3.58 -4.89 -0.42
C THR A 334 2.21 -5.03 -1.06
N GLY A 335 2.11 -4.68 -2.34
CA GLY A 335 0.92 -4.87 -3.15
C GLY A 335 0.73 -6.32 -3.63
N PRO A 336 -0.34 -6.60 -4.40
CA PRO A 336 -0.66 -7.93 -4.92
C PRO A 336 0.45 -8.55 -5.80
N ASP A 337 1.27 -7.72 -6.44
CA ASP A 337 2.42 -8.14 -7.27
C ASP A 337 3.77 -7.86 -6.59
N PHE A 338 3.79 -7.80 -5.25
CA PHE A 338 4.97 -7.45 -4.43
C PHE A 338 5.57 -6.06 -4.69
N HIS A 339 4.96 -5.27 -5.57
CA HIS A 339 5.33 -3.88 -5.76
C HIS A 339 5.18 -3.09 -4.47
N LEU A 340 6.18 -2.26 -4.19
CA LEU A 340 6.14 -1.32 -3.08
C LEU A 340 4.97 -0.35 -3.25
N VAL A 341 4.03 -0.41 -2.31
CA VAL A 341 2.93 0.55 -2.23
C VAL A 341 3.40 1.70 -1.35
N TRP A 342 3.82 2.80 -1.99
CA TRP A 342 3.97 4.05 -1.26
C TRP A 342 2.59 4.60 -0.97
N ALA A 343 2.16 4.53 0.29
CA ALA A 343 1.02 5.32 0.74
C ALA A 343 1.46 6.15 1.93
N ARG A 344 1.17 7.45 1.86
CA ARG A 344 1.00 8.22 3.09
C ARG A 344 -0.26 7.67 3.76
N PHE A 345 -0.11 7.08 4.93
CA PHE A 345 -1.26 6.69 5.73
C PHE A 345 -1.85 7.95 6.38
N ASP A 346 -3.16 8.09 6.31
CA ASP A 346 -3.88 9.14 7.04
C ASP A 346 -3.77 8.86 8.54
N PRO A 347 -3.20 9.77 9.36
CA PRO A 347 -3.07 9.58 10.80
C PRO A 347 -4.39 9.25 11.48
N LEU A 348 -5.51 9.82 11.01
CA LEU A 348 -6.83 9.54 11.57
C LEU A 348 -7.27 8.09 11.31
N GLN A 349 -7.00 7.58 10.10
CA GLN A 349 -7.30 6.19 9.76
C GLN A 349 -6.40 5.22 10.52
N LEU A 350 -5.12 5.57 10.73
CA LEU A 350 -4.22 4.79 11.58
C LEU A 350 -4.72 4.76 13.03
N LEU A 351 -5.14 5.90 13.60
CA LEU A 351 -5.70 5.94 14.95
C LEU A 351 -6.99 5.11 15.05
N ALA A 352 -7.88 5.21 14.07
CA ALA A 352 -9.09 4.39 14.01
C ALA A 352 -8.75 2.89 13.93
N TRP A 353 -7.72 2.52 13.17
CA TRP A 353 -7.22 1.15 13.09
C TRP A 353 -6.69 0.63 14.41
N LEU A 354 -5.82 1.40 15.08
CA LEU A 354 -5.30 1.03 16.40
C LEU A 354 -6.41 0.98 17.45
N ALA A 355 -7.39 1.89 17.39
CA ALA A 355 -8.56 1.88 18.26
C ALA A 355 -9.41 0.61 18.05
N SER A 356 -9.53 0.13 16.81
CA SER A 356 -10.23 -1.13 16.50
C SER A 356 -9.55 -2.35 17.13
N GLY A 357 -8.21 -2.40 17.09
CA GLY A 357 -7.41 -3.41 17.77
C GLY A 357 -7.52 -3.32 19.30
N LEU A 358 -7.47 -2.10 19.85
CA LEU A 358 -7.67 -1.89 21.28
C LEU A 358 -9.07 -2.33 21.72
N LEU A 359 -10.11 -2.01 20.94
CA LEU A 359 -11.48 -2.46 21.21
C LEU A 359 -11.56 -3.99 21.17
N ALA A 360 -10.95 -4.64 20.18
CA ALA A 360 -10.90 -6.10 20.12
C ALA A 360 -10.21 -6.71 21.35
N LEU A 361 -9.11 -6.10 21.80
CA LEU A 361 -8.40 -6.51 23.01
C LEU A 361 -9.28 -6.33 24.26
N VAL A 362 -9.95 -5.19 24.41
CA VAL A 362 -10.87 -4.92 25.55
C VAL A 362 -12.03 -5.90 25.55
N LEU A 363 -12.63 -6.15 24.38
CA LEU A 363 -13.69 -7.14 24.24
C LEU A 363 -13.17 -8.53 24.60
N SER A 364 -11.93 -8.86 24.24
CA SER A 364 -11.29 -10.14 24.57
C SER A 364 -11.20 -10.41 26.08
N VAL A 365 -11.32 -9.38 26.92
CA VAL A 365 -11.27 -9.49 28.38
C VAL A 365 -12.60 -9.86 29.01
N ARG A 366 -13.73 -9.46 28.41
CA ARG A 366 -15.03 -9.59 29.10
C ARG A 366 -15.32 -11.07 29.42
N PRO A 367 -15.52 -11.46 30.70
CA PRO A 367 -16.03 -12.79 30.97
C PRO A 367 -17.45 -12.84 30.40
N TRP A 368 -17.67 -13.65 29.37
CA TRP A 368 -19.04 -14.00 29.00
C TRP A 368 -19.57 -14.78 30.20
N ARG A 369 -20.59 -14.21 30.86
CA ARG A 369 -21.34 -14.95 31.89
C ARG A 369 -21.65 -16.29 31.27
N GLN A 370 -21.15 -17.36 31.88
CA GLN A 370 -21.63 -18.69 31.58
C GLN A 370 -23.14 -18.60 31.79
N ALA A 371 -23.90 -18.58 30.68
CA ALA A 371 -25.32 -18.78 30.77
C ALA A 371 -25.48 -20.17 31.42
N PRO A 372 -26.25 -20.26 32.51
CA PRO A 372 -26.40 -21.49 33.28
C PRO A 372 -26.89 -22.66 32.42
#